data_AF-A0A0R0DRD4-F1
#
_entry.id   AF-A0A0R0DRD4-F1
#
_cell.length_a   1.000
_cell.length_b   1.000
_cell.length_c   1.000
_cell.angle_alpha   90.00
_cell.angle_beta   90.00
_cell.angle_gamma   90.00
#
_symmetry.space_group_name_H-M   'P 1'
#
loop_
_entity.id
_entity.type
_entity.pdbx_description
1 polymer ?
#
loop_
_entity_poly.entity_id
_entity_poly.type
_entity_poly.pdbx_seq_one_letter_code
_entity_poly.pdbx_strand_id
1 'polypeptide(L)' 'MGSFSIWHWLIVLVIVVLVFGTKRLTSGAKDLGSAVKEFKKGMRDDDAPPARLNDESRERESSRDTQAERDRETR' A
#
# COMPACT_ATOMS: atom_id res chain seq x y z
N MET A 1 -22.57 -6.08 30.22
CA MET A 1 -21.40 -5.17 30.30
C MET A 1 -20.99 -4.77 28.88
N GLY A 2 -21.84 -3.99 28.19
CA GLY A 2 -21.63 -3.58 26.79
C GLY A 2 -21.06 -2.17 26.71
N SER A 3 -20.06 -1.90 27.52
CA SER A 3 -19.76 -0.55 28.04
C SER A 3 -19.12 0.42 27.07
N PHE A 4 -18.81 0.07 25.83
CA PHE A 4 -18.23 1.03 24.88
C PHE A 4 -18.77 0.77 23.48
N SER A 5 -19.93 1.37 23.20
CA SER A 5 -20.59 1.39 21.90
C SER A 5 -19.57 1.73 20.80
N ILE A 6 -19.70 1.07 19.63
CA ILE A 6 -18.87 1.32 18.43
C ILE A 6 -18.78 2.83 18.11
N TRP A 7 -19.83 3.59 18.45
CA TRP A 7 -19.88 5.04 18.36
C TRP A 7 -18.82 5.79 19.18
N HIS A 8 -18.46 5.29 20.36
CA HIS A 8 -17.40 5.89 21.19
C HIS A 8 -16.04 5.78 20.51
N TRP A 9 -15.71 4.59 19.99
CA TRP A 9 -14.45 4.36 19.27
C TRP A 9 -14.32 5.24 18.02
N LEU A 10 -15.44 5.51 17.34
CA LEU A 10 -15.47 6.40 16.17
C LEU A 10 -15.16 7.86 16.57
N ILE A 11 -15.76 8.35 17.66
CA ILE A 11 -15.45 9.69 18.21
C ILE A 11 -13.98 9.79 18.65
N VAL A 12 -13.45 8.78 19.34
CA VAL A 12 -12.06 8.78 19.82
C VAL A 12 -11.09 8.79 18.64
N LEU A 13 -11.35 8.00 17.60
CA LEU A 13 -10.55 7.97 16.37
C LEU A 13 -10.46 9.38 15.75
N VAL A 14 -11.60 10.07 15.63
CA VAL A 14 -11.64 11.43 15.06
C VAL A 14 -10.79 12.40 15.87
N ILE A 15 -10.88 12.36 17.21
CA ILE A 15 -10.07 13.23 18.07
C ILE A 15 -8.57 12.92 17.92
N VAL A 16 -8.19 11.64 17.88
CA VAL A 16 -6.78 11.25 17.67
C VAL A 16 -6.26 11.76 16.34
N VAL A 17 -7.04 11.63 15.26
CA VAL A 17 -6.66 12.15 13.93
C VAL A 17 -6.52 13.68 13.95
N LEU A 18 -7.38 14.40 14.67
CA LEU A 18 -7.31 15.86 14.80
C LEU A 18 -6.08 16.32 15.59
N VAL A 19 -5.73 15.63 16.68
CA VAL A 19 -4.58 15.97 17.54
C VAL A 19 -3.26 15.67 16.84
N PHE A 20 -3.13 14.50 16.22
CA PHE A 20 -1.91 14.12 15.50
C PHE A 20 -1.81 14.76 14.10
N GLY A 21 -2.94 15.16 13.53
CA GLY A 21 -3.06 15.63 12.17
C GLY A 21 -2.95 14.49 11.13
N THR A 22 -3.64 14.65 10.00
CA THR A 22 -3.63 13.65 8.91
C THR A 22 -2.24 13.42 8.31
N LYS A 23 -1.37 14.44 8.35
CA LYS A 23 -0.02 14.37 7.76
C LYS A 23 0.94 13.43 8.53
N ARG A 24 0.83 13.36 9.86
CA ARG A 24 1.66 12.45 10.68
C ARG A 24 1.12 11.02 10.65
N LEU A 25 -0.21 10.87 10.67
CA LEU A 25 -0.85 9.56 10.61
C LEU A 25 -0.59 8.87 9.25
N THR A 26 -0.70 9.59 8.13
CA THR A 26 -0.46 9.02 6.79
C THR A 26 0.98 8.58 6.57
N SER A 27 1.98 9.32 7.06
CA SER A 27 3.38 8.96 6.86
C SER A 27 3.71 7.64 7.55
N GLY A 28 3.38 7.50 8.84
CA GLY A 28 3.62 6.24 9.57
C GLY A 28 2.67 5.11 9.13
N ALA A 29 1.40 5.42 8.85
CA ALA A 29 0.43 4.44 8.37
C ALA A 29 0.75 3.91 6.98
N LYS A 30 1.45 4.66 6.12
CA LYS A 30 1.90 4.16 4.81
C LYS A 30 2.99 3.10 4.96
N ASP A 31 3.93 3.30 5.88
CA ASP A 31 5.02 2.35 6.13
C ASP A 31 4.49 1.09 6.81
N LEU A 32 3.68 1.26 7.86
CA LEU A 32 2.98 0.17 8.54
C LEU A 32 1.97 -0.54 7.62
N GLY A 33 1.25 0.22 6.80
CA GLY A 33 0.25 -0.29 5.86
C GLY A 33 0.86 -1.12 4.74
N SER A 34 2.05 -0.74 4.26
CA SER A 34 2.79 -1.53 3.27
C SER A 34 3.22 -2.88 3.83
N ALA A 35 3.73 -2.91 5.07
CA ALA A 35 4.10 -4.15 5.75
C ALA A 35 2.89 -5.08 6.00
N VAL A 36 1.76 -4.51 6.44
CA VAL A 36 0.53 -5.27 6.65
C VAL A 36 -0.08 -5.75 5.32
N LYS A 37 0.05 -4.97 4.24
CA LYS A 37 -0.41 -5.36 2.89
C LYS A 37 0.36 -6.57 2.36
N GLU A 38 1.68 -6.58 2.50
CA GLU A 38 2.51 -7.73 2.12
C GLU A 38 2.23 -8.96 3.00
N PHE A 39 2.04 -8.77 4.31
CA PHE A 39 1.63 -9.85 5.21
C PHE A 39 0.28 -10.48 4.81
N LYS A 40 -0.72 -9.63 4.51
CA LYS A 40 -2.04 -10.09 4.04
C LYS A 40 -1.97 -10.75 2.66
N LYS A 41 -1.07 -10.30 1.80
CA LYS A 41 -0.87 -10.86 0.47
C LYS A 41 -0.22 -12.24 0.55
N GLY A 42 0.85 -12.40 1.36
CA GLY A 42 1.47 -13.70 1.62
C GLY A 42 0.47 -14.69 2.22
N MET A 43 -0.32 -14.26 3.20
CA MET A 43 -1.37 -15.10 3.81
C MET A 43 -2.52 -15.46 2.85
N ARG A 44 -2.71 -14.72 1.75
CA ARG A 44 -3.70 -15.04 0.70
C ARG A 44 -3.11 -15.85 -0.45
N ASP A 45 -1.80 -15.76 -0.68
CA ASP A 45 -1.07 -16.55 -1.68
C ASP A 45 -0.83 -17.99 -1.19
N ASP A 46 -0.93 -18.28 0.12
CA ASP A 46 -1.03 -19.68 0.61
C ASP A 46 -2.27 -20.43 0.07
N ASP A 47 -3.29 -19.70 -0.40
CA ASP A 47 -4.52 -20.24 -1.01
C ASP A 47 -4.61 -20.04 -2.55
N ALA A 48 -3.64 -19.35 -3.20
CA ALA A 48 -3.68 -19.06 -4.64
C ALA A 48 -2.29 -18.98 -5.30
N PRO A 49 -2.10 -19.45 -6.56
CA PRO A 49 -0.79 -19.48 -7.22
C PRO A 49 -0.11 -18.10 -7.30
N PRO A 50 1.22 -18.02 -7.12
CA PRO A 50 1.96 -16.77 -6.91
C PRO A 50 2.01 -15.92 -8.19
N ALA A 51 1.15 -14.91 -8.31
CA ALA A 51 1.05 -14.11 -9.54
C ALA A 51 1.43 -12.62 -9.38
N ARG A 52 1.78 -12.11 -8.20
CA ARG A 52 1.83 -10.64 -8.00
C ARG A 52 3.07 -10.04 -7.34
N LEU A 53 4.23 -10.68 -7.42
CA LEU A 53 5.51 -10.01 -7.11
C LEU A 53 6.23 -9.44 -8.34
N ASN A 54 5.63 -9.54 -9.54
CA ASN A 54 6.25 -9.14 -10.81
C ASN A 54 5.84 -7.77 -11.36
N ASP A 55 4.94 -7.04 -10.71
CA ASP A 55 4.40 -5.77 -11.23
C ASP A 55 5.43 -4.63 -11.19
N GLU A 56 6.22 -4.50 -10.11
CA GLU A 56 7.26 -3.46 -10.02
C GLU A 56 8.48 -3.73 -10.91
N SER A 57 8.81 -5.00 -11.16
CA SER A 57 9.91 -5.38 -12.06
C SER A 57 9.52 -5.20 -13.54
N ARG A 58 8.27 -5.49 -13.90
CA ARG A 58 7.77 -5.31 -15.28
C ARG A 58 7.60 -3.86 -15.68
N GLU A 59 7.27 -2.96 -14.75
CA GLU A 59 7.14 -1.53 -15.09
C GLU A 59 8.51 -0.88 -15.37
N ARG A 60 9.56 -1.30 -14.65
CA ARG A 60 10.95 -0.86 -14.90
C ARG A 60 11.57 -1.50 -16.15
N GLU A 61 11.16 -2.70 -16.53
CA GLU A 61 11.62 -3.38 -17.75
C GLU A 61 10.92 -2.82 -18.99
N SER A 62 9.59 -2.64 -18.94
CA SER A 62 8.80 -2.07 -20.04
C SER A 62 9.18 -0.62 -20.35
N SER A 63 9.54 0.16 -19.34
CA SER A 63 10.06 1.53 -19.54
C SER A 63 11.45 1.55 -20.18
N ARG A 64 12.29 0.52 -19.96
CA ARG A 64 13.62 0.41 -20.56
C ARG A 64 13.57 -0.05 -22.02
N ASP A 65 12.72 -1.01 -22.34
CA ASP A 65 12.52 -1.45 -23.74
C ASP A 65 11.90 -0.35 -24.60
N THR A 66 10.91 0.38 -24.07
CA THR A 66 10.26 1.48 -24.81
C THR A 66 11.20 2.69 -25.03
N GLN A 67 12.23 2.86 -24.19
CA GLN A 67 13.23 3.91 -24.33
C GLN A 67 14.36 3.50 -25.28
N ALA A 68 14.81 2.24 -25.21
CA ALA A 68 15.83 1.69 -26.11
C ALA A 68 15.35 1.59 -27.56
N GLU A 69 14.06 1.31 -27.78
CA GLU A 69 13.45 1.30 -29.11
C GLU A 69 13.41 2.72 -29.72
N ARG A 70 13.09 3.74 -28.91
CA ARG A 70 12.96 5.15 -29.35
C ARG A 70 14.28 5.81 -29.74
N ASP A 71 15.37 5.44 -29.06
CA ASP A 71 16.72 5.91 -29.40
C ASP A 71 17.28 5.26 -30.67
N ARG A 72 16.69 4.14 -31.11
CA ARG A 72 17.05 3.44 -32.35
C ARG A 72 16.34 4.02 -33.57
N GLU A 73 15.17 4.61 -33.39
CA GLU A 73 14.33 5.18 -34.46
C GLU A 73 14.74 6.62 -34.82
N THR A 74 15.52 7.28 -33.96
CA THR A 74 15.98 8.68 -34.12
C THR A 74 17.42 8.82 -34.60
N ARG A 75 18.11 7.69 -34.86
CA ARG A 75 19.49 7.63 -35.36
C ARG A 75 19.57 6.92 -36.70
#